data_AF-A0A1N7LY97-F1
#
_entry.id   AF-A0A1N7LY97-F1
#
_cell.length_a   1.000
_cell.length_b   1.000
_cell.length_c   1.000
_cell.angle_alpha   90.00
_cell.angle_beta   90.00
_cell.angle_gamma   90.00
#
_symmetry.space_group_name_H-M   'P 1'
#
loop_
_entity.id
_entity.type
_entity.pdbx_description
1 polymer ?
#
loop_
_entity_poly.entity_id
_entity_poly.type
_entity_poly.pdbx_seq_one_letter_code
_entity_poly.pdbx_strand_id
1 'polypeptide(L)'
;MSGVRMRQLQQLLRPVLLRRRKSDPAVAPELPEKWEVEERALLTVEQAAMYQALVDQMFGQMARGGSAMARRGVILTTLVRLKQVCDHPALLAGGRPSPKRSGKLRALIDRLRVAVEAGEAALVFTQFREMGEILCAALEAEMGFRPAFLHGGMSAKARGEIVEQFQTGRLASPVLILSLRAGGVGLNLTRASHVFHYDRWWNPAVEDQATDRAYCIGQTRAVEVHKMICVGTLEERIDEMLQAKRALSDVVSRVSEDWVTELDDEALHQLFALQPAGVVEDDEP
;
A
#
# COMPACT_ATOMS: atom_id res chain seq x y z
N MET A 1 24.67 -25.02 -22.04
CA MET A 1 23.60 -26.05 -22.15
C MET A 1 22.31 -25.76 -21.36
N SER A 2 22.03 -24.51 -20.93
CA SER A 2 20.83 -24.17 -20.12
C SER A 2 19.63 -23.62 -20.95
N GLY A 3 19.88 -22.86 -22.02
CA GLY A 3 18.81 -22.19 -22.78
C GLY A 3 17.95 -23.05 -23.72
N VAL A 4 18.33 -24.31 -23.95
CA VAL A 4 17.53 -25.25 -24.78
C VAL A 4 16.44 -25.94 -23.95
N ARG A 5 16.78 -26.34 -22.71
CA ARG A 5 15.82 -26.97 -21.78
C ARG A 5 14.73 -26.00 -21.34
N MET A 6 15.07 -24.72 -21.16
CA MET A 6 14.08 -23.68 -20.82
C MET A 6 13.05 -23.46 -21.94
N ARG A 7 13.49 -23.50 -23.21
CA ARG A 7 12.59 -23.37 -24.37
C ARG A 7 11.68 -24.58 -24.53
N GLN A 8 12.20 -25.79 -24.31
CA GLN A 8 11.38 -27.01 -24.29
C GLN A 8 10.35 -26.99 -23.16
N LEU A 9 10.73 -26.52 -21.98
CA LEU A 9 9.81 -26.37 -20.85
C LEU A 9 8.71 -25.34 -21.14
N GLN A 10 9.05 -24.19 -21.73
CA GLN A 10 8.08 -23.16 -22.14
C GLN A 10 7.10 -23.67 -23.21
N GLN A 11 7.55 -24.51 -24.15
CA GLN A 11 6.69 -25.13 -25.17
C GLN A 11 5.72 -26.17 -24.58
N LEU A 12 6.19 -26.98 -23.63
CA LEU A 12 5.37 -27.99 -22.95
C LEU A 12 4.33 -27.37 -22.00
N LEU A 13 4.65 -26.23 -21.39
CA LEU A 13 3.74 -25.52 -20.47
C LEU A 13 2.74 -24.60 -21.20
N ARG A 14 2.98 -24.28 -22.49
CA ARG A 14 2.12 -23.38 -23.30
C ARG A 14 0.64 -23.79 -23.36
N PRO A 15 0.24 -25.08 -23.41
CA PRO A 15 -1.16 -25.49 -23.40
C PRO A 15 -1.84 -25.38 -22.03
N VAL A 16 -1.06 -25.33 -20.94
CA VAL A 16 -1.57 -25.35 -19.55
C VAL A 16 -1.52 -23.97 -18.90
N LEU A 17 -0.61 -23.10 -19.34
CA LEU A 17 -0.50 -21.70 -18.93
C LEU A 17 -1.33 -20.79 -19.84
N LEU A 18 -2.64 -20.74 -19.61
CA LEU A 18 -3.51 -19.70 -20.15
C LEU A 18 -3.30 -18.40 -19.35
N ARG A 19 -2.24 -17.65 -19.67
CA ARG A 19 -2.08 -16.26 -19.21
C ARG A 19 -2.68 -15.33 -20.25
N ARG A 20 -3.99 -15.10 -20.19
CA ARG A 20 -4.62 -13.99 -20.93
C ARG A 20 -4.23 -12.69 -20.25
N ARG A 21 -3.60 -11.77 -20.98
CA ARG A 21 -3.37 -10.40 -20.48
C ARG A 21 -4.67 -9.62 -20.65
N LYS A 22 -4.98 -8.69 -19.74
CA LYS A 22 -6.13 -7.76 -19.91
C LYS A 22 -6.04 -6.92 -21.19
N SER A 23 -4.87 -6.88 -21.82
CA SER A 23 -4.60 -6.25 -23.12
C SER A 23 -4.84 -7.15 -24.34
N ASP A 24 -5.41 -8.35 -24.18
CA ASP A 24 -5.72 -9.25 -25.31
C ASP A 24 -6.94 -8.70 -26.10
N PRO A 25 -6.76 -8.25 -27.36
CA PRO A 25 -7.79 -7.56 -28.13
C PRO A 25 -9.03 -8.42 -28.42
N ALA A 26 -8.91 -9.75 -28.31
CA ALA A 26 -10.01 -10.69 -28.57
C ALA A 26 -10.91 -10.94 -27.35
N VAL A 27 -10.57 -10.43 -26.17
CA VAL A 27 -11.24 -10.75 -24.88
C VAL A 27 -11.54 -9.51 -24.02
N ALA A 28 -10.87 -8.38 -24.24
CA ALA A 28 -11.05 -7.19 -23.41
C ALA A 28 -12.38 -6.48 -23.74
N PRO A 29 -13.31 -6.29 -22.78
CA PRO A 29 -14.14 -5.10 -22.84
C PRO A 29 -13.19 -3.89 -22.87
N GLU A 30 -13.52 -2.85 -23.64
CA GLU A 30 -12.80 -1.58 -23.57
C GLU A 30 -12.95 -1.06 -22.13
N LEU A 31 -11.97 -1.39 -21.29
CA LEU A 31 -11.88 -0.83 -19.96
C LEU A 31 -11.55 0.65 -20.12
N PRO A 32 -12.14 1.52 -19.29
CA PRO A 32 -11.84 2.95 -19.32
C PRO A 32 -10.38 3.20 -18.93
N GLU A 33 -9.92 4.44 -19.06
CA GLU A 33 -8.54 4.78 -18.74
C GLU A 33 -8.19 4.49 -17.27
N LYS A 34 -6.93 4.12 -17.04
CA LYS A 34 -6.35 3.94 -15.71
C LYS A 34 -5.13 4.83 -15.56
N TRP A 35 -5.12 5.64 -14.51
CA TRP A 35 -4.02 6.54 -14.18
C TRP A 35 -3.39 6.10 -12.85
N GLU A 36 -2.07 6.11 -12.76
CA GLU A 36 -1.35 5.86 -11.51
C GLU A 36 -0.67 7.16 -11.09
N VAL A 37 -0.90 7.58 -9.85
CA VAL A 37 -0.42 8.83 -9.27
C VAL A 37 0.33 8.51 -7.98
N GLU A 38 1.51 9.08 -7.83
CA GLU A 38 2.27 9.04 -6.57
C GLU A 38 1.84 10.21 -5.69
N GLU A 39 1.29 9.89 -4.53
CA GLU A 39 0.90 10.87 -3.52
C GLU A 39 2.01 10.97 -2.48
N ARG A 40 2.83 12.02 -2.61
CA ARG A 40 3.99 12.27 -1.74
C ARG A 40 3.54 12.94 -0.44
N ALA A 41 3.80 12.28 0.68
CA ALA A 41 3.50 12.79 2.01
C ALA A 41 4.78 13.07 2.80
N LEU A 42 4.80 14.19 3.53
CA LEU A 42 5.89 14.50 4.47
C LEU A 42 5.55 13.97 5.86
N LEU A 43 6.54 13.41 6.56
CA LEU A 43 6.41 13.04 7.96
C LEU A 43 6.16 14.27 8.84
N THR A 44 5.30 14.15 9.83
CA THR A 44 5.22 15.12 10.92
C THR A 44 6.48 15.07 11.78
N VAL A 45 6.72 16.11 12.59
CA VAL A 45 7.81 16.12 13.57
C VAL A 45 7.74 14.92 14.52
N GLU A 46 6.53 14.56 14.97
CA GLU A 46 6.30 13.36 15.79
C GLU A 46 6.74 12.09 15.06
N GLN A 47 6.32 11.93 13.80
CA GLN A 47 6.70 10.77 12.98
C GLN A 47 8.20 10.72 12.73
N ALA A 48 8.83 11.84 12.40
CA ALA A 48 10.26 11.93 12.13
C ALA A 48 11.09 11.53 13.36
N ALA A 49 10.73 12.04 14.55
CA ALA A 49 11.38 11.67 15.80
C ALA A 49 11.23 10.17 16.11
N MET A 50 10.03 9.61 15.96
CA MET A 50 9.79 8.18 16.14
C MET A 50 10.55 7.31 15.14
N TYR A 51 10.58 7.75 13.87
CA TYR A 51 11.26 7.06 12.79
C TYR A 51 12.76 7.01 13.06
N GLN A 52 13.39 8.14 13.39
CA GLN A 52 14.81 8.21 13.69
C GLN A 52 15.18 7.34 14.91
N ALA A 53 14.38 7.41 15.98
CA ALA A 53 14.60 6.60 17.17
C ALA A 53 14.58 5.08 16.89
N LEU A 54 13.69 4.62 15.98
CA LEU A 54 13.63 3.22 15.56
C LEU A 54 14.88 2.80 14.77
N VAL A 55 15.38 3.66 13.89
CA VAL A 55 16.60 3.41 13.11
C VAL A 55 17.81 3.32 14.05
N ASP A 56 17.97 4.29 14.95
CA ASP A 56 19.08 4.32 15.90
C ASP A 56 19.05 3.10 16.84
N GLN A 57 17.87 2.72 17.32
CA GLN A 57 17.70 1.54 18.15
C GLN A 57 18.08 0.26 17.40
N MET A 58 17.71 0.13 16.13
CA MET A 58 18.05 -1.03 15.30
C MET A 58 19.56 -1.19 15.18
N PHE A 59 20.27 -0.13 14.78
CA PHE A 59 21.73 -0.17 14.63
C PHE A 59 22.44 -0.38 15.97
N GLY A 60 21.95 0.23 17.05
CA GLY A 60 22.47 -0.01 18.41
C GLY A 60 22.30 -1.46 18.87
N GLN A 61 21.23 -2.16 18.45
CA GLN A 61 21.06 -3.59 18.70
C GLN A 61 21.97 -4.45 17.83
N MET A 62 22.12 -4.12 16.54
CA MET A 62 22.99 -4.84 15.62
C MET A 62 24.46 -4.76 16.01
N ALA A 63 24.92 -3.58 16.49
CA ALA A 63 26.30 -3.36 16.93
C ALA A 63 26.70 -4.21 18.16
N ARG A 64 25.74 -4.69 18.96
CA ARG A 64 26.01 -5.59 20.10
C ARG A 64 26.33 -7.03 19.66
N GLY A 65 26.20 -7.32 18.37
CA GLY A 65 26.39 -8.65 17.81
C GLY A 65 25.22 -9.59 18.11
N GLY A 66 25.23 -10.75 17.45
CA GLY A 66 24.19 -11.76 17.58
C GLY A 66 24.26 -12.80 16.48
N SER A 67 23.37 -13.78 16.52
CA SER A 67 23.24 -14.74 15.43
C SER A 67 22.64 -14.08 14.18
N ALA A 68 22.87 -14.67 12.99
CA ALA A 68 22.23 -14.22 11.76
C ALA A 68 20.69 -14.18 11.88
N MET A 69 20.10 -15.14 12.61
CA MET A 69 18.66 -15.16 12.88
C MET A 69 18.21 -13.97 13.72
N ALA A 70 18.99 -13.60 14.74
CA ALA A 70 18.70 -12.42 15.57
C ALA A 70 18.77 -11.13 14.74
N ARG A 71 19.79 -10.98 13.88
CA ARG A 71 19.89 -9.85 12.95
C ARG A 71 18.66 -9.74 12.04
N ARG A 72 18.27 -10.84 11.39
CA ARG A 72 17.06 -10.89 10.54
C ARG A 72 15.81 -10.48 11.29
N GLY A 73 15.63 -10.97 12.52
CA GLY A 73 14.49 -10.61 13.37
C GLY A 73 14.43 -9.13 13.73
N VAL A 74 15.57 -8.52 14.05
CA VAL A 74 15.68 -7.09 14.35
C VAL A 74 15.35 -6.25 13.12
N ILE A 75 15.86 -6.61 11.94
CA ILE A 75 15.58 -5.90 10.68
C ILE A 75 14.10 -5.96 10.34
N LEU A 76 13.49 -7.15 10.32
CA LEU A 76 12.08 -7.32 9.97
C LEU A 76 11.15 -6.61 10.96
N THR A 77 11.47 -6.66 12.26
CA THR A 77 10.68 -5.95 13.28
C THR A 77 10.77 -4.44 13.09
N THR A 78 11.97 -3.92 12.83
CA THR A 78 12.18 -2.48 12.60
C THR A 78 11.47 -2.03 11.33
N LEU A 79 11.59 -2.80 10.25
CA LEU A 79 10.93 -2.55 8.98
C LEU A 79 9.41 -2.40 9.12
N VAL A 80 8.76 -3.32 9.84
CA VAL A 80 7.32 -3.26 10.12
C VAL A 80 6.99 -2.00 10.92
N ARG A 81 7.78 -1.67 11.95
CA ARG A 81 7.55 -0.48 12.78
C ARG A 81 7.74 0.82 12.01
N LEU A 82 8.73 0.91 11.14
CA LEU A 82 8.94 2.09 10.31
C LEU A 82 7.76 2.30 9.34
N LYS A 83 7.21 1.22 8.74
CA LYS A 83 5.96 1.30 7.98
C LYS A 83 4.80 1.83 8.83
N GLN A 84 4.64 1.31 10.06
CA GLN A 84 3.60 1.78 10.98
C GLN A 84 3.76 3.26 11.34
N VAL A 85 5.00 3.74 11.55
CA VAL A 85 5.26 5.17 11.79
C VAL A 85 4.89 6.02 10.57
N CYS A 86 5.24 5.58 9.35
CA CYS A 86 4.87 6.27 8.11
C CYS A 86 3.35 6.39 7.96
N ASP A 87 2.62 5.34 8.33
CA ASP A 87 1.16 5.30 8.27
C ASP A 87 0.50 6.21 9.32
N HIS A 88 0.77 5.97 10.60
CA HIS A 88 0.34 6.83 11.71
C HIS A 88 1.06 6.46 13.02
N PRO A 89 1.55 7.44 13.81
CA PRO A 89 2.23 7.16 15.09
C PRO A 89 1.34 6.44 16.12
N ALA A 90 0.01 6.48 15.97
CA ALA A 90 -0.92 5.83 16.89
C ALA A 90 -0.87 4.30 16.80
N LEU A 91 -0.32 3.74 15.71
CA LEU A 91 -0.08 2.30 15.59
C LEU A 91 0.96 1.79 16.59
N LEU A 92 1.85 2.66 17.09
CA LEU A 92 2.89 2.31 18.06
C LEU A 92 2.67 2.98 19.41
N ALA A 93 2.33 4.27 19.42
CA ALA A 93 2.21 5.09 20.63
C ALA A 93 0.76 5.32 21.09
N GLY A 94 -0.24 4.90 20.32
CA GLY A 94 -1.64 5.19 20.59
C GLY A 94 -1.99 6.69 20.47
N GLY A 95 -3.02 7.10 21.19
CA GLY A 95 -3.57 8.46 21.13
C GLY A 95 -4.60 8.65 20.00
N ARG A 96 -5.08 9.89 19.85
CA ARG A 96 -6.17 10.21 18.91
C ARG A 96 -5.71 10.07 17.44
N PRO A 97 -6.48 9.38 16.59
CA PRO A 97 -6.36 9.44 15.12
C PRO A 97 -6.58 10.88 14.63
N SER A 98 -5.58 11.51 14.05
CA SER A 98 -5.71 12.89 13.58
C SER A 98 -4.76 13.15 12.40
N PRO A 99 -5.22 13.86 11.35
CA PRO A 99 -4.35 14.26 10.23
C PRO A 99 -3.17 15.14 10.68
N LYS A 100 -3.25 15.80 11.85
CA LYS A 100 -2.13 16.58 12.41
C LYS A 100 -0.94 15.71 12.82
N ARG A 101 -1.15 14.42 13.06
CA ARG A 101 -0.12 13.47 13.52
C ARG A 101 0.45 12.60 12.41
N SER A 102 -0.20 12.55 11.25
CA SER A 102 0.24 11.74 10.11
C SER A 102 0.15 12.49 8.80
N GLY A 103 1.28 12.64 8.12
CA GLY A 103 1.35 13.24 6.79
C GLY A 103 0.52 12.52 5.74
N LYS A 104 0.59 11.18 5.73
CA LYS A 104 -0.22 10.35 4.81
C LYS A 104 -1.71 10.50 5.09
N LEU A 105 -2.11 10.52 6.36
CA LEU A 105 -3.52 10.68 6.71
C LEU A 105 -4.06 12.03 6.23
N ARG A 106 -3.29 13.10 6.41
CA ARG A 106 -3.62 14.43 5.89
C ARG A 106 -3.78 14.42 4.37
N ALA A 107 -2.76 13.92 3.65
CA ALA A 107 -2.78 13.85 2.18
C ALA A 107 -3.95 12.98 1.66
N LEU A 108 -4.23 11.85 2.31
CA LEU A 108 -5.37 10.99 1.99
C LEU A 108 -6.69 11.75 2.14
N ILE A 109 -6.90 12.43 3.27
CA ILE A 109 -8.14 13.18 3.52
C ILE A 109 -8.32 14.29 2.48
N ASP A 110 -7.25 15.03 2.15
CA ASP A 110 -7.31 16.11 1.18
C ASP A 110 -7.70 15.57 -0.21
N ARG A 111 -7.12 14.44 -0.63
CA ARG A 111 -7.46 13.82 -1.92
C ARG A 111 -8.84 13.18 -1.92
N LEU A 112 -9.24 12.51 -0.83
CA LEU A 112 -10.58 11.95 -0.69
C LEU A 112 -11.66 13.04 -0.70
N ARG A 113 -11.39 14.21 -0.10
CA ARG A 113 -12.33 15.33 -0.11
C ARG A 113 -12.66 15.76 -1.52
N VAL A 114 -11.65 15.92 -2.38
CA VAL A 114 -11.84 16.27 -3.80
C VAL A 114 -12.70 15.23 -4.53
N ALA A 115 -12.36 13.94 -4.39
CA ALA A 115 -13.12 12.86 -5.05
C ALA A 115 -14.58 12.79 -4.55
N VAL A 116 -14.80 12.91 -3.24
CA VAL A 116 -16.14 12.84 -2.65
C VAL A 116 -17.00 14.06 -3.03
N GLU A 117 -16.42 15.26 -3.07
CA GLU A 117 -17.09 16.47 -3.54
C GLU A 117 -17.50 16.39 -5.02
N ALA A 118 -16.73 15.65 -5.84
CA ALA A 118 -17.08 15.31 -7.21
C ALA A 118 -18.15 14.21 -7.33
N GLY A 119 -18.66 13.68 -6.21
CA GLY A 119 -19.65 12.61 -6.16
C GLY A 119 -19.08 11.22 -6.47
N GLU A 120 -17.77 11.05 -6.33
CA GLU A 120 -17.05 9.82 -6.66
C GLU A 120 -16.84 8.93 -5.43
N ALA A 121 -16.58 7.65 -5.69
CA ALA A 121 -16.37 6.66 -4.65
C ALA A 121 -14.92 6.16 -4.67
N ALA A 122 -14.40 5.81 -3.48
CA ALA A 122 -13.01 5.44 -3.30
C ALA A 122 -12.84 4.13 -2.52
N LEU A 123 -11.81 3.37 -2.88
CA LEU A 123 -11.29 2.27 -2.06
C LEU A 123 -10.00 2.73 -1.39
N VAL A 124 -9.84 2.42 -0.10
CA VAL A 124 -8.58 2.64 0.62
C VAL A 124 -8.07 1.30 1.13
N PHE A 125 -6.91 0.89 0.63
CA PHE A 125 -6.25 -0.35 1.01
C PHE A 125 -5.17 -0.10 2.05
N THR A 126 -5.14 -0.95 3.08
CA THR A 126 -4.07 -0.96 4.07
C THR A 126 -3.66 -2.39 4.47
N GLN A 127 -2.38 -2.60 4.80
CA GLN A 127 -1.87 -3.87 5.31
C GLN A 127 -2.18 -4.11 6.78
N PHE A 128 -2.36 -3.04 7.57
CA PHE A 128 -2.54 -3.11 9.01
C PHE A 128 -4.02 -3.03 9.36
N ARG A 129 -4.51 -3.99 10.14
CA ARG A 129 -5.91 -4.00 10.57
C ARG A 129 -6.22 -2.77 11.44
N GLU A 130 -5.33 -2.47 12.37
CA GLU A 130 -5.41 -1.36 13.29
C GLU A 130 -5.43 -0.03 12.53
N MET A 131 -4.69 0.08 11.43
CA MET A 131 -4.70 1.28 10.58
C MET A 131 -6.07 1.47 9.91
N GLY A 132 -6.73 0.39 9.49
CA GLY A 132 -8.10 0.47 8.97
C GLY A 132 -9.09 1.07 9.98
N GLU A 133 -8.95 0.74 11.27
CA GLU A 133 -9.77 1.34 12.33
C GLU A 133 -9.42 2.83 12.58
N ILE A 134 -8.12 3.16 12.54
CA ILE A 134 -7.64 4.56 12.64
C ILE A 134 -8.21 5.39 11.48
N LEU A 135 -8.18 4.86 10.25
CA LEU A 135 -8.75 5.50 9.06
C LEU A 135 -10.26 5.71 9.20
N CYS A 136 -11.00 4.70 9.68
CA CYS A 136 -12.44 4.83 9.96
C CYS A 136 -12.72 5.99 10.91
N ALA A 137 -12.02 6.04 12.04
CA ALA A 137 -12.22 7.05 13.08
C ALA A 137 -11.80 8.46 12.61
N ALA A 138 -10.71 8.56 11.84
CA ALA A 138 -10.25 9.83 11.29
C ALA A 138 -11.23 10.36 10.24
N LEU A 139 -11.71 9.53 9.31
CA LEU A 139 -12.66 9.96 8.28
C LEU A 139 -14.03 10.32 8.88
N GLU A 140 -14.46 9.63 9.93
CA GLU A 140 -15.66 10.00 10.68
C GLU A 140 -15.54 11.40 11.30
N ALA A 141 -14.38 11.71 11.90
CA ALA A 141 -14.14 13.01 12.52
C ALA A 141 -13.95 14.15 11.51
N GLU A 142 -13.27 13.89 10.40
CA GLU A 142 -12.82 14.94 9.46
C GLU A 142 -13.74 15.10 8.24
N MET A 143 -14.53 14.07 7.89
CA MET A 143 -15.44 14.08 6.73
C MET A 143 -16.90 13.83 7.10
N GLY A 144 -17.21 13.52 8.36
CA GLY A 144 -18.59 13.37 8.85
C GLY A 144 -19.27 12.06 8.45
N PHE A 145 -18.55 11.11 7.86
CA PHE A 145 -19.04 9.76 7.58
C PHE A 145 -18.03 8.73 8.03
N ARG A 146 -18.52 7.60 8.55
CA ARG A 146 -17.68 6.45 8.90
C ARG A 146 -17.69 5.43 7.76
N PRO A 147 -16.54 5.16 7.12
CA PRO A 147 -16.42 4.08 6.15
C PRO A 147 -16.74 2.71 6.74
N ALA A 148 -17.26 1.82 5.90
CA ALA A 148 -17.22 0.39 6.21
C ALA A 148 -15.78 -0.13 6.05
N PHE A 149 -15.39 -1.10 6.88
CA PHE A 149 -14.06 -1.70 6.83
C PHE A 149 -14.14 -3.21 6.58
N LEU A 150 -13.68 -3.64 5.41
CA LEU A 150 -13.59 -5.05 5.04
C LEU A 150 -12.27 -5.64 5.48
N HIS A 151 -12.32 -6.64 6.36
CA HIS A 151 -11.13 -7.32 6.87
C HIS A 151 -11.30 -8.85 6.94
N GLY A 152 -10.18 -9.57 7.06
CA GLY A 152 -10.16 -11.04 7.07
C GLY A 152 -11.02 -11.71 8.16
N GLY A 153 -11.27 -11.05 9.29
CA GLY A 153 -12.13 -11.57 10.37
C GLY A 153 -13.64 -11.50 10.12
N MET A 154 -14.11 -10.98 8.98
CA MET A 154 -15.55 -10.89 8.68
C MET A 154 -16.10 -12.18 8.08
N SER A 155 -17.36 -12.49 8.41
CA SER A 155 -18.09 -13.58 7.74
C SER A 155 -18.31 -13.26 6.26
N ALA A 156 -18.45 -14.31 5.43
CA ALA A 156 -18.70 -14.13 4.00
C ALA A 156 -20.02 -13.39 3.73
N LYS A 157 -21.05 -13.61 4.56
CA LYS A 157 -22.35 -12.94 4.48
C LYS A 157 -22.22 -11.44 4.73
N ALA A 158 -21.62 -11.04 5.85
CA ALA A 158 -21.45 -9.62 6.20
C ALA A 158 -20.60 -8.88 5.16
N ARG A 159 -19.55 -9.53 4.63
CA ARG A 159 -18.74 -8.98 3.54
C ARG A 159 -19.57 -8.80 2.26
N GLY A 160 -20.39 -9.78 1.89
CA GLY A 160 -21.27 -9.70 0.72
C GLY A 160 -22.26 -8.54 0.82
N GLU A 161 -22.89 -8.37 1.99
CA GLU A 161 -23.84 -7.27 2.26
C GLU A 161 -23.19 -5.89 2.12
N ILE A 162 -21.99 -5.70 2.68
CA ILE A 162 -21.25 -4.43 2.56
C ILE A 162 -20.86 -4.17 1.11
N VAL A 163 -20.38 -5.17 0.37
CA VAL A 163 -19.99 -5.03 -1.04
C VAL A 163 -21.22 -4.67 -1.89
N GLU A 164 -22.34 -5.33 -1.67
CA GLU A 164 -23.59 -5.03 -2.37
C GLU A 164 -24.08 -3.61 -2.06
N GLN A 165 -24.08 -3.21 -0.78
CA GLN A 165 -24.47 -1.86 -0.37
C GLN A 165 -23.52 -0.81 -0.93
N PHE A 166 -22.21 -1.08 -0.97
CA PHE A 166 -21.24 -0.19 -1.59
C PHE A 166 -21.56 -0.03 -3.07
N GLN A 167 -21.62 -1.12 -3.84
CA GLN A 167 -21.84 -1.10 -5.29
C GLN A 167 -23.17 -0.43 -5.67
N THR A 168 -24.22 -0.61 -4.86
CA THR A 168 -25.54 0.01 -5.08
C THR A 168 -25.67 1.44 -4.53
N GLY A 169 -24.61 1.99 -3.94
CA GLY A 169 -24.64 3.34 -3.34
C GLY A 169 -25.51 3.47 -2.10
N ARG A 170 -25.89 2.35 -1.45
CA ARG A 170 -26.68 2.32 -0.22
C ARG A 170 -25.84 2.51 1.05
N LEU A 171 -24.52 2.31 0.98
CA LEU A 171 -23.65 2.71 2.08
C LEU A 171 -23.65 4.23 2.23
N ALA A 172 -23.77 4.70 3.47
CA ALA A 172 -23.72 6.12 3.79
C ALA A 172 -22.35 6.75 3.44
N SER A 173 -21.28 5.97 3.51
CA SER A 173 -19.94 6.40 3.13
C SER A 173 -19.66 6.12 1.64
N PRO A 174 -19.16 7.10 0.87
CA PRO A 174 -18.64 6.88 -0.48
C PRO A 174 -17.26 6.19 -0.47
N VAL A 175 -16.63 6.07 0.70
CA VAL A 175 -15.33 5.41 0.88
C VAL A 175 -15.52 4.03 1.50
N LEU A 176 -14.80 3.04 0.98
CA LEU A 176 -14.71 1.69 1.52
C LEU A 176 -13.26 1.37 1.86
N ILE A 177 -12.99 0.94 3.10
CA ILE A 177 -11.64 0.55 3.53
C ILE A 177 -11.51 -0.97 3.43
N LEU A 178 -10.35 -1.45 2.97
CA LEU A 178 -10.08 -2.88 2.83
C LEU A 178 -8.70 -3.23 3.41
N SER A 179 -8.63 -4.29 4.20
CA SER A 179 -7.35 -4.88 4.53
C SER A 179 -6.92 -5.83 3.41
N LEU A 180 -5.67 -5.72 2.96
CA LEU A 180 -5.18 -6.46 1.79
C LEU A 180 -5.15 -7.99 2.01
N ARG A 181 -5.08 -8.44 3.27
CA ARG A 181 -5.21 -9.86 3.64
C ARG A 181 -6.64 -10.42 3.54
N ALA A 182 -7.66 -9.58 3.31
CA ALA A 182 -8.96 -10.05 2.84
C ALA A 182 -8.92 -10.59 1.38
N GLY A 183 -7.72 -10.57 0.77
CA GLY A 183 -7.19 -11.11 -0.49
C GLY A 183 -7.84 -12.31 -1.17
N GLY A 184 -8.40 -13.26 -0.42
CA GLY A 184 -8.84 -14.55 -0.97
C GLY A 184 -10.15 -14.51 -1.78
N VAL A 185 -10.80 -13.35 -1.91
CA VAL A 185 -12.12 -13.22 -2.54
C VAL A 185 -12.02 -12.26 -3.72
N GLY A 186 -12.42 -12.73 -4.90
CA GLY A 186 -12.55 -11.94 -6.14
C GLY A 186 -13.70 -10.95 -6.04
N LEU A 187 -13.52 -9.89 -5.25
CA LEU A 187 -14.49 -8.80 -5.09
C LEU A 187 -14.48 -7.93 -6.35
N ASN A 188 -15.67 -7.66 -6.88
CA ASN A 188 -15.89 -6.66 -7.92
C ASN A 188 -16.42 -5.38 -7.25
N LEU A 189 -15.64 -4.30 -7.32
CA LEU A 189 -15.85 -3.02 -6.64
C LEU A 189 -15.85 -1.85 -7.64
N THR A 190 -16.42 -2.07 -8.82
CA THR A 190 -16.44 -1.10 -9.94
C THR A 190 -17.12 0.24 -9.67
N ARG A 191 -17.86 0.41 -8.57
CA ARG A 191 -18.37 1.74 -8.20
C ARG A 191 -17.24 2.72 -7.92
N ALA A 192 -16.10 2.24 -7.41
CA ALA A 192 -14.98 3.10 -7.10
C ALA A 192 -14.22 3.53 -8.37
N SER A 193 -14.00 4.83 -8.52
CA SER A 193 -13.10 5.41 -9.52
C SER A 193 -11.75 5.82 -8.90
N HIS A 194 -11.62 5.82 -7.57
CA HIS A 194 -10.34 6.05 -6.90
C HIS A 194 -9.91 4.83 -6.10
N VAL A 195 -8.62 4.49 -6.18
CA VAL A 195 -8.00 3.41 -5.40
C VAL A 195 -6.77 3.97 -4.70
N PHE A 196 -6.80 4.02 -3.38
CA PHE A 196 -5.67 4.44 -2.56
C PHE A 196 -4.96 3.23 -1.99
N HIS A 197 -3.67 3.07 -2.29
CA HIS A 197 -2.76 2.20 -1.56
C HIS A 197 -2.10 3.03 -0.46
N TYR A 198 -2.64 2.94 0.76
CA TYR A 198 -2.21 3.78 1.88
C TYR A 198 -0.81 3.42 2.36
N ASP A 199 -0.51 2.13 2.41
CA ASP A 199 0.82 1.59 2.67
C ASP A 199 1.34 0.83 1.45
N ARG A 200 2.66 0.91 1.21
CA ARG A 200 3.28 0.33 0.02
C ARG A 200 3.50 -1.17 0.17
N TRP A 201 3.10 -1.90 -0.87
CA TRP A 201 3.38 -3.31 -1.02
C TRP A 201 4.50 -3.49 -2.03
N TRP A 202 5.64 -3.97 -1.56
CA TRP A 202 6.81 -4.11 -2.41
C TRP A 202 6.74 -5.29 -3.37
N ASN A 203 5.67 -6.08 -3.29
CA ASN A 203 5.28 -7.02 -4.33
C ASN A 203 4.21 -6.39 -5.22
N PRO A 204 4.56 -5.94 -6.44
CA PRO A 204 3.63 -5.29 -7.37
C PRO A 204 2.36 -6.10 -7.64
N ALA A 205 2.48 -7.43 -7.68
CA ALA A 205 1.36 -8.31 -7.96
C ALA A 205 0.24 -8.20 -6.90
N VAL A 206 0.57 -7.81 -5.67
CA VAL A 206 -0.44 -7.62 -4.61
C VAL A 206 -1.17 -6.28 -4.80
N GLU A 207 -0.44 -5.21 -5.11
CA GLU A 207 -1.05 -3.89 -5.44
C GLU A 207 -1.91 -4.00 -6.71
N ASP A 208 -1.43 -4.70 -7.73
CA ASP A 208 -2.16 -4.95 -8.97
C ASP A 208 -3.44 -5.74 -8.70
N GLN A 209 -3.38 -6.79 -7.89
CA GLN A 209 -4.56 -7.58 -7.52
C GLN A 209 -5.60 -6.73 -6.75
N ALA A 210 -5.14 -5.83 -5.89
CA ALA A 210 -6.02 -4.93 -5.15
C ALA A 210 -6.67 -3.89 -6.08
N THR A 211 -5.89 -3.30 -6.97
CA THR A 211 -6.34 -2.36 -8.01
C THR A 211 -7.34 -3.03 -8.95
N ASP A 212 -7.08 -4.28 -9.33
CA ASP A 212 -7.91 -5.09 -10.20
C ASP A 212 -9.33 -5.34 -9.64
N ARG A 213 -9.59 -5.07 -8.35
CA ARG A 213 -10.94 -5.12 -7.78
C ARG A 213 -11.84 -3.98 -8.25
N ALA A 214 -11.28 -2.79 -8.45
CA ALA A 214 -12.00 -1.65 -9.02
C ALA A 214 -11.84 -1.61 -10.55
N TYR A 215 -10.64 -1.94 -11.05
CA TYR A 215 -10.32 -1.99 -12.47
C TYR A 215 -10.57 -3.39 -13.06
N CYS A 216 -11.84 -3.77 -13.11
CA CYS A 216 -12.30 -5.03 -13.71
C CYS A 216 -13.49 -4.83 -14.64
N ILE A 217 -13.93 -5.94 -15.26
CA ILE A 217 -15.09 -5.98 -16.15
C ILE A 217 -16.31 -5.40 -15.43
N GLY A 218 -16.99 -4.46 -16.08
CA GLY A 218 -18.11 -3.70 -15.51
C GLY A 218 -17.73 -2.32 -14.97
N GLN A 219 -16.45 -1.94 -15.03
CA GLN A 219 -16.01 -0.57 -14.79
C GLN A 219 -16.40 0.32 -15.97
N THR A 220 -17.01 1.48 -15.69
CA THR A 220 -17.48 2.43 -16.69
C THR A 220 -16.85 3.82 -16.54
N ARG A 221 -16.09 4.05 -15.46
CA ARG A 221 -15.40 5.31 -15.16
C ARG A 221 -13.90 5.12 -15.25
N ALA A 222 -13.18 6.18 -15.63
CA ALA A 222 -11.73 6.20 -15.47
C ALA A 222 -11.34 5.91 -14.01
N VAL A 223 -10.24 5.19 -13.81
CA VAL A 223 -9.77 4.80 -12.49
C VAL A 223 -8.44 5.49 -12.17
N GLU A 224 -8.41 6.26 -11.10
CA GLU A 224 -7.19 6.84 -10.53
C GLU A 224 -6.67 5.95 -9.39
N VAL A 225 -5.39 5.56 -9.48
CA VAL A 225 -4.72 4.74 -8.49
C VAL A 225 -3.67 5.59 -7.79
N HIS A 226 -3.92 5.91 -6.53
CA HIS A 226 -3.07 6.74 -5.68
C HIS A 226 -2.14 5.85 -4.85
N LYS A 227 -0.83 6.01 -5.02
CA LYS A 227 0.19 5.32 -4.24
C LYS A 227 0.78 6.28 -3.23
N MET A 228 0.42 6.14 -1.97
CA MET A 228 0.90 7.02 -0.90
C MET A 228 2.34 6.66 -0.54
N ILE A 229 3.24 7.64 -0.54
CA ILE A 229 4.67 7.44 -0.23
C ILE A 229 5.13 8.53 0.74
N CYS A 230 5.73 8.13 1.86
CA CYS A 230 6.43 9.07 2.73
C CYS A 230 7.81 9.46 2.17
N VAL A 231 7.98 10.74 1.84
CA VAL A 231 9.23 11.30 1.33
C VAL A 231 10.36 11.15 2.34
N GLY A 232 11.57 10.90 1.86
CA GLY A 232 12.76 10.80 2.68
C GLY A 232 12.84 9.56 3.57
N THR A 233 11.89 8.63 3.44
CA THR A 233 11.83 7.39 4.23
C THR A 233 12.23 6.17 3.42
N LEU A 234 12.21 5.00 4.07
CA LEU A 234 12.37 3.72 3.38
C LEU A 234 11.34 3.50 2.27
N GLU A 235 10.15 4.10 2.34
CA GLU A 235 9.10 3.89 1.34
C GLU A 235 9.51 4.46 -0.02
N GLU A 236 10.03 5.69 -0.03
CA GLU A 236 10.52 6.36 -1.24
C GLU A 236 11.70 5.59 -1.85
N ARG A 237 12.68 5.19 -1.03
CA ARG A 237 13.86 4.46 -1.52
C ARG A 237 13.52 3.09 -2.08
N ILE A 238 12.59 2.37 -1.46
CA ILE A 238 12.14 1.09 -1.99
C ILE A 238 11.37 1.29 -3.29
N ASP A 239 10.56 2.34 -3.39
CA ASP A 239 9.88 2.66 -4.63
C ASP A 239 10.86 2.97 -5.76
N GLU A 240 11.83 3.86 -5.54
CA GLU A 240 12.91 4.19 -6.49
C GLU A 240 13.67 2.93 -6.94
N MET A 241 14.02 2.05 -6.00
CA MET A 241 14.70 0.79 -6.31
C MET A 241 13.82 -0.16 -7.15
N LEU A 242 12.52 -0.26 -6.83
CA LEU A 242 11.57 -1.07 -7.61
C LEU A 242 11.37 -0.51 -9.02
N GLN A 243 11.31 0.81 -9.17
CA GLN A 243 11.24 1.48 -10.46
C GLN A 243 12.49 1.21 -11.31
N ALA A 244 13.68 1.38 -10.72
CA ALA A 244 14.95 1.07 -11.38
C ALA A 244 15.04 -0.40 -11.80
N LYS A 245 14.58 -1.32 -10.96
CA LYS A 245 14.57 -2.76 -11.26
C LYS A 245 13.59 -3.13 -12.37
N ARG A 246 12.41 -2.49 -12.43
CA ARG A 246 11.44 -2.67 -13.53
C ARG A 246 12.02 -2.19 -14.86
N ALA A 247 12.72 -1.05 -14.87
CA ALA A 247 13.38 -0.52 -16.07
C ALA A 247 14.44 -1.50 -16.64
N LEU A 248 15.04 -2.32 -15.78
CA LEU A 248 16.08 -3.29 -16.15
C LEU A 248 15.54 -4.71 -16.44
N SER A 249 14.31 -5.04 -16.03
CA SER A 249 13.77 -6.40 -16.20
C SER A 249 12.25 -6.47 -16.10
N ASP A 250 11.59 -6.78 -17.22
CA ASP A 250 10.15 -7.12 -17.33
C ASP A 250 9.75 -8.41 -16.56
N VAL A 251 10.69 -9.07 -15.88
CA VAL A 251 10.56 -10.45 -15.35
C VAL A 251 10.51 -10.52 -13.82
N VAL A 252 10.65 -9.41 -13.10
CA VAL A 252 10.71 -9.46 -11.63
C VAL A 252 9.30 -9.46 -11.02
N SER A 253 8.64 -10.62 -11.04
CA SER A 253 7.25 -10.77 -10.54
C SER A 253 7.12 -11.27 -9.10
N ARG A 254 8.22 -11.44 -8.35
CA ARG A 254 8.18 -11.92 -6.95
C ARG A 254 9.34 -11.34 -6.15
N VAL A 255 9.24 -10.08 -5.75
CA VAL A 255 10.10 -9.53 -4.70
C VAL A 255 9.36 -9.74 -3.39
N SER A 256 9.76 -10.75 -2.61
CA SER A 256 9.40 -10.82 -1.19
C SER A 256 10.22 -9.77 -0.44
N GLU A 257 9.82 -9.39 0.77
CA GLU A 257 10.59 -8.41 1.58
C GLU A 257 11.92 -9.00 2.09
N ASP A 258 12.17 -10.29 1.87
CA ASP A 258 13.31 -11.03 2.40
C ASP A 258 14.66 -10.46 1.95
N TRP A 259 14.73 -9.82 0.77
CA TRP A 259 15.97 -9.21 0.26
C TRP A 259 16.52 -8.14 1.22
N VAL A 260 15.66 -7.44 1.96
CA VAL A 260 16.06 -6.40 2.92
C VAL A 260 16.95 -7.00 4.00
N THR A 261 16.67 -8.24 4.41
CA THR A 261 17.44 -8.90 5.47
C THR A 261 18.82 -9.41 5.03
N GLU A 262 19.04 -9.49 3.72
CA GLU A 262 20.32 -9.92 3.13
C GLU A 262 21.25 -8.76 2.81
N LEU A 263 20.80 -7.50 2.95
CA LEU A 263 21.65 -6.32 2.80
C LEU A 263 22.74 -6.30 3.88
N ASP A 264 23.91 -5.75 3.52
CA ASP A 264 24.93 -5.38 4.50
C ASP A 264 24.50 -4.15 5.32
N ASP A 265 25.25 -3.83 6.37
CA ASP A 265 24.86 -2.79 7.32
C ASP A 265 24.89 -1.39 6.70
N GLU A 266 25.78 -1.13 5.73
CA GLU A 266 25.87 0.15 5.03
C GLU A 266 24.68 0.35 4.09
N ALA A 267 24.36 -0.66 3.26
CA ALA A 267 23.20 -0.62 2.38
C ALA A 267 21.90 -0.55 3.18
N LEU A 268 21.82 -1.22 4.33
CA LEU A 268 20.67 -1.12 5.22
C LEU A 268 20.55 0.29 5.82
N HIS A 269 21.67 0.91 6.19
CA HIS A 269 21.67 2.29 6.71
C HIS A 269 21.18 3.26 5.63
N GLN A 270 21.72 3.15 4.42
CA GLN A 270 21.27 3.93 3.27
C GLN A 270 19.82 3.66 2.87
N LEU A 271 19.26 2.49 3.18
CA LEU A 271 17.85 2.19 2.94
C LEU A 271 16.97 2.80 4.04
N PHE A 272 17.37 2.76 5.31
CA PHE A 272 16.51 3.12 6.42
C PHE A 272 16.65 4.56 6.91
N ALA A 273 17.81 5.21 6.74
CA ALA A 273 18.08 6.56 7.27
C ALA A 273 17.03 7.60 6.82
N LEU A 274 16.59 8.49 7.71
CA LEU A 274 15.66 9.56 7.32
C LEU A 274 16.41 10.68 6.55
N GLN A 275 15.86 11.13 5.42
CA GLN A 275 16.35 12.31 4.73
C GLN A 275 15.65 13.59 5.26
N PRO A 276 16.37 14.71 5.43
CA PRO A 276 15.78 15.96 5.94
C PRO A 276 14.57 16.46 5.15
N ALA A 277 14.57 16.28 3.83
CA ALA A 277 13.48 16.68 2.93
C ALA A 277 12.15 15.93 3.19
N GLY A 278 12.17 14.90 4.04
CA GLY A 278 11.00 14.09 4.37
C GLY A 278 10.16 14.62 5.53
N VAL A 279 10.55 15.72 6.18
CA VAL A 279 9.87 16.25 7.38
C VAL A 279 9.17 17.56 7.05
N VAL A 280 7.96 17.75 7.57
CA VAL A 280 7.27 19.03 7.50
C VAL A 280 8.12 20.08 8.20
N GLU A 281 8.52 21.13 7.49
CA GLU A 281 9.11 22.32 8.10
C GLU A 281 8.02 22.98 8.96
N ASP A 282 8.30 23.23 10.24
CA ASP A 282 7.37 23.98 11.09
C ASP A 282 7.24 25.39 10.49
N ASP A 283 6.07 25.70 9.91
CA ASP A 283 5.65 27.09 9.77
C ASP A 283 5.51 27.63 11.20
N GLU A 284 6.54 28.32 11.70
CA GLU A 284 6.42 29.12 12.91
C GLU A 284 5.26 30.11 12.73
N PRO A 285 4.37 30.25 13.73
CA PRO A 285 3.23 31.18 13.67
C PRO A 285 3.63 32.65 13.64
#